data_AF-A0A358QKH6-F1
#
_entry.id   AF-A0A358QKH6-F1
#
_cell.length_a   1.000
_cell.length_b   1.000
_cell.length_c   1.000
_cell.angle_alpha   90.00
_cell.angle_beta   90.00
_cell.angle_gamma   90.00
#
_symmetry.space_group_name_H-M   'P 1'
#
loop_
_entity.id
_entity.type
_entity.pdbx_description
1 polymer ?
#
loop_
_entity_poly.entity_id
_entity_poly.type
_entity_poly.pdbx_seq_one_letter_code
_entity_poly.pdbx_strand_id
1 'polypeptide(L)'
;ECGRCQSHCPAYLTGKPLSPKTLITDLRGVADEQLGGGYAGSRHSAHVDVSCGSGSAAPVAEPVMWVTGGGPGSVGALPGGFQPSWLSPDRVSAAVERAGGGERPLIGGAIAEETLWACTMCGACMDQCPVFIEHVPKIAEMRRHLVLDESRMPHEAETALRAIENVANPYGISHQRRTDWAIGLDVPTLADRPDAEYVYWVGCAVAFDERSRSIATSLVAILRTAQVDFAVLGSEERCTGDPARRIGNEYLFQERARQNIEILNGHRVRKIVTSCPHCFNTLANEYPDLGGHYQVIHHTELIDGLIKAGRIVLERPLDETVTYHDSCYLGRWNGVYAPPRDILERIPGVRVVEMGRSRREGMCCGAGGGRMWMEEGAPRVNHRRLDQALETAATRVATACPFCLAMFDEGIAAQGAQDRVAVDDVAVYVARSMRRAGEGGASSAAPGTSG
;
A
#
# COMPACT_ATOMS: atom_id res chain seq x y z
N GLU A 1 -13.60 -22.50 -7.93
CA GLU A 1 -12.83 -21.22 -7.82
C GLU A 1 -13.74 -20.00 -7.92
N CYS A 2 -13.91 -19.23 -6.83
CA CYS A 2 -14.92 -18.16 -6.72
C CYS A 2 -14.64 -16.84 -7.47
N GLY A 3 -13.39 -16.55 -7.89
CA GLY A 3 -13.05 -15.38 -8.71
C GLY A 3 -13.03 -14.01 -8.01
N ARG A 4 -13.31 -13.93 -6.70
CA ARG A 4 -13.34 -12.66 -5.95
C ARG A 4 -12.02 -11.87 -6.04
N CYS A 5 -10.89 -12.57 -5.92
CA CYS A 5 -9.56 -11.98 -6.02
C CYS A 5 -9.31 -11.25 -7.35
N GLN A 6 -9.88 -11.76 -8.44
CA GLN A 6 -9.79 -11.18 -9.78
C GLN A 6 -10.74 -9.98 -9.92
N SER A 7 -12.00 -10.12 -9.51
CA SER A 7 -13.01 -9.04 -9.59
C SER A 7 -12.63 -7.77 -8.81
N HIS A 8 -11.77 -7.91 -7.79
CA HIS A 8 -11.33 -6.78 -6.96
C HIS A 8 -9.92 -6.29 -7.29
N CYS A 9 -9.19 -6.99 -8.17
CA CYS A 9 -7.83 -6.63 -8.54
C CYS A 9 -7.80 -5.37 -9.42
N PRO A 10 -7.19 -4.26 -8.97
CA PRO A 10 -7.15 -3.03 -9.76
C PRO A 10 -6.47 -3.22 -11.12
N ALA A 11 -5.37 -3.99 -11.15
CA ALA A 11 -4.63 -4.28 -12.38
C ALA A 11 -5.48 -5.06 -13.39
N TYR A 12 -6.20 -6.10 -12.93
CA TYR A 12 -7.09 -6.88 -13.79
C TYR A 12 -8.23 -6.00 -14.37
N LEU A 13 -8.83 -5.15 -13.53
CA LEU A 13 -9.93 -4.27 -13.94
C LEU A 13 -9.50 -3.19 -14.95
N THR A 14 -8.20 -2.91 -15.05
CA THR A 14 -7.62 -2.06 -16.09
C THR A 14 -7.07 -2.85 -17.28
N GLY A 15 -7.43 -4.12 -17.44
CA GLY A 15 -7.02 -4.93 -18.59
C GLY A 15 -5.54 -5.32 -18.60
N LYS A 16 -4.82 -5.18 -17.47
CA LYS A 16 -3.43 -5.66 -17.35
C LYS A 16 -3.42 -7.19 -17.30
N PRO A 17 -2.30 -7.84 -17.66
CA PRO A 17 -2.21 -9.31 -17.70
C PRO A 17 -2.40 -9.99 -16.34
N LEU A 18 -2.32 -9.25 -15.23
CA LEU A 18 -2.50 -9.81 -13.89
C LEU A 18 -3.94 -10.22 -13.61
N SER A 19 -4.18 -11.53 -13.61
CA SER A 19 -5.33 -12.18 -12.97
C SER A 19 -4.85 -12.95 -11.74
N PRO A 20 -5.17 -12.50 -10.51
CA PRO A 20 -4.79 -13.23 -9.28
C PRO A 20 -5.37 -14.65 -9.24
N LYS A 21 -6.56 -14.87 -9.79
CA LYS A 21 -7.15 -16.22 -9.91
C LYS A 21 -6.27 -17.11 -10.78
N THR A 22 -5.98 -16.65 -12.00
CA THR A 22 -5.20 -17.38 -12.99
C THR A 22 -3.78 -17.66 -12.49
N LEU A 23 -3.15 -16.67 -11.84
CA LEU A 23 -1.86 -16.85 -11.20
C LEU A 23 -1.84 -18.07 -10.25
N ILE A 24 -2.84 -18.19 -9.38
CA ILE A 24 -2.90 -19.30 -8.41
C ILE A 24 -3.21 -20.63 -9.10
N THR A 25 -4.05 -20.64 -10.12
CA THR A 25 -4.33 -21.87 -10.88
C THR A 25 -3.14 -22.36 -11.68
N ASP A 26 -2.35 -21.44 -12.22
CA ASP A 26 -1.15 -21.75 -12.98
C ASP A 26 -0.06 -22.28 -12.06
N LEU A 27 0.12 -21.66 -10.88
CA LEU A 27 1.02 -22.18 -9.84
C LEU A 27 0.63 -23.61 -9.40
N ARG A 28 -0.68 -23.87 -9.21
CA ARG A 28 -1.18 -25.22 -8.91
C ARG A 28 -0.85 -26.19 -10.06
N GLY A 29 -1.10 -25.77 -11.30
CA GLY A 29 -0.83 -26.59 -12.48
C GLY A 29 0.65 -26.98 -12.59
N VAL A 30 1.57 -26.03 -12.42
CA VAL A 30 3.01 -26.32 -12.44
C VAL A 30 3.40 -27.26 -11.30
N ALA A 31 2.88 -27.05 -10.09
CA ALA A 31 3.15 -27.94 -8.98
C ALA A 31 2.65 -29.38 -9.26
N ASP A 32 1.45 -29.54 -9.84
CA ASP A 32 0.91 -30.85 -10.20
C ASP A 32 1.74 -31.54 -11.29
N GLU A 33 2.21 -30.78 -12.29
CA GLU A 33 3.10 -31.26 -13.37
C GLU A 33 4.46 -31.72 -12.81
N GLN A 34 5.09 -30.91 -11.95
CA GLN A 34 6.40 -31.22 -11.35
C GLN A 34 6.35 -32.39 -10.36
N LEU A 35 5.21 -32.61 -9.70
CA LEU A 35 5.03 -33.72 -8.77
C LEU A 35 4.79 -35.08 -9.44
N GLY A 36 4.78 -35.17 -10.79
CA GLY A 36 4.72 -36.44 -11.51
C GLY A 36 3.49 -37.30 -11.19
N GLY A 37 2.32 -36.65 -11.02
CA GLY A 37 1.08 -37.29 -10.55
C GLY A 37 0.30 -36.52 -9.48
N GLY A 38 0.68 -35.27 -9.20
CA GLY A 38 0.06 -34.42 -8.17
C GLY A 38 0.33 -34.89 -6.73
N TYR A 39 -0.49 -34.42 -5.78
CA TYR A 39 -0.40 -34.83 -4.36
C TYR A 39 -0.50 -36.35 -4.13
N ALA A 40 -1.07 -37.12 -5.07
CA ALA A 40 -1.11 -38.57 -4.98
C ALA A 40 0.28 -39.21 -5.12
N GLY A 41 1.25 -38.51 -5.73
CA GLY A 41 2.64 -38.92 -5.84
C GLY A 41 3.51 -38.49 -4.65
N SER A 42 3.03 -37.57 -3.79
CA SER A 42 3.80 -37.10 -2.63
C SER A 42 3.63 -38.03 -1.43
N ARG A 43 4.74 -38.61 -0.96
CA ARG A 43 4.77 -39.40 0.28
C ARG A 43 5.13 -38.49 1.45
N HIS A 44 4.14 -37.98 2.17
CA HIS A 44 4.36 -37.29 3.45
C HIS A 44 3.96 -38.20 4.62
N SER A 45 4.69 -38.18 5.73
CA SER A 45 4.37 -38.98 6.94
C SER A 45 3.03 -38.62 7.60
N ALA A 46 2.41 -37.52 7.17
CA ALA A 46 1.05 -37.12 7.55
C ALA A 46 -0.04 -37.80 6.69
N HIS A 47 0.32 -38.33 5.53
CA HIS A 47 -0.51 -39.23 4.72
C HIS A 47 -0.22 -40.66 5.17
N VAL A 48 -0.71 -41.03 6.36
CA VAL A 48 -0.74 -42.43 6.74
C VAL A 48 -1.75 -43.10 5.82
N ASP A 49 -1.23 -43.93 4.93
CA ASP A 49 -2.01 -44.78 4.04
C ASP A 49 -2.84 -45.73 4.92
N VAL A 50 -4.09 -45.36 5.22
CA VAL A 50 -5.04 -46.28 5.82
C VAL A 50 -5.44 -47.25 4.72
N SER A 51 -4.55 -48.19 4.43
CA SER A 51 -4.84 -49.32 3.59
C SER A 51 -6.03 -50.05 4.20
N CYS A 52 -7.19 -49.95 3.55
CA CYS A 52 -8.31 -50.84 3.80
C CYS A 52 -7.93 -52.24 3.29
N GLY A 53 -7.08 -52.91 4.05
CA GLY A 53 -6.99 -54.36 4.03
C GLY A 53 -8.33 -54.94 4.46
N SER A 54 -8.83 -55.90 3.70
CA SER A 54 -10.05 -56.65 3.95
C SER A 54 -10.05 -57.26 5.37
N GLY A 55 -10.67 -56.58 6.33
CA GLY A 55 -10.81 -57.09 7.69
C GLY A 55 -11.48 -56.08 8.62
N SER A 56 -12.77 -56.30 8.89
CA SER A 56 -13.60 -55.75 9.98
C SER A 56 -13.44 -54.27 10.34
N ALA A 57 -14.45 -53.49 9.96
CA ALA A 57 -14.63 -52.08 10.28
C ALA A 57 -14.56 -51.75 11.78
N ALA A 58 -13.82 -50.68 12.11
CA ALA A 58 -14.21 -49.75 13.17
C ALA A 58 -14.69 -48.45 12.49
N PRO A 59 -15.78 -47.81 12.96
CA PRO A 59 -16.34 -46.64 12.28
C PRO A 59 -15.47 -45.43 12.60
N VAL A 60 -14.57 -45.08 11.69
CA VAL A 60 -13.97 -43.74 11.67
C VAL A 60 -14.98 -42.82 10.98
N ALA A 61 -15.34 -41.74 11.67
CA ALA A 61 -16.27 -40.73 11.21
C ALA A 61 -15.89 -40.20 9.82
N GLU A 62 -16.92 -39.84 9.05
CA GLU A 62 -16.87 -39.40 7.65
C GLU A 62 -15.65 -38.51 7.32
N PRO A 63 -14.99 -38.74 6.16
CA PRO A 63 -13.86 -37.92 5.75
C PRO A 63 -14.34 -36.49 5.46
N VAL A 64 -13.84 -35.53 6.24
CA VAL A 64 -14.20 -34.10 6.19
C VAL A 64 -13.49 -33.35 5.05
N MET A 65 -13.11 -34.02 3.96
CA MET A 65 -12.39 -33.38 2.85
C MET A 65 -12.96 -33.80 1.49
N TRP A 66 -13.30 -32.78 0.70
CA TRP A 66 -13.88 -32.89 -0.64
C TRP A 66 -12.94 -33.62 -1.60
N VAL A 67 -13.37 -34.77 -2.10
CA VAL A 67 -12.59 -35.58 -3.04
C VAL A 67 -12.89 -35.11 -4.47
N THR A 68 -11.85 -34.91 -5.28
CA THR A 68 -11.95 -34.52 -6.70
C THR A 68 -12.37 -35.65 -7.64
N GLY A 69 -12.82 -36.80 -7.10
CA GLY A 69 -13.28 -37.95 -7.86
C GLY A 69 -14.77 -37.93 -8.19
N GLY A 70 -15.18 -38.67 -9.23
CA GLY A 70 -16.57 -38.75 -9.73
C GLY A 70 -17.53 -39.59 -8.88
N GLY A 71 -17.59 -39.33 -7.57
CA GLY A 71 -18.55 -39.97 -6.65
C GLY A 71 -19.68 -39.03 -6.21
N PRO A 72 -20.71 -39.56 -5.52
CA PRO A 72 -21.71 -38.73 -4.84
C PRO A 72 -21.02 -37.86 -3.78
N GLY A 73 -21.24 -36.54 -3.81
CA GLY A 73 -20.49 -35.55 -3.02
C GLY A 73 -19.34 -34.86 -3.79
N SER A 74 -19.12 -35.23 -5.05
CA SER A 74 -18.23 -34.51 -5.95
C SER A 74 -18.73 -33.10 -6.26
N VAL A 75 -17.82 -32.21 -6.66
CA VAL A 75 -18.07 -30.80 -6.97
C VAL A 75 -19.22 -30.60 -7.99
N GLY A 76 -19.50 -31.61 -8.83
CA GLY A 76 -20.58 -31.59 -9.81
C GLY A 76 -21.99 -31.80 -9.26
N ALA A 77 -22.15 -32.24 -8.00
CA ALA A 77 -23.43 -32.52 -7.37
C ALA A 77 -24.00 -31.34 -6.55
N LEU A 78 -23.30 -30.20 -6.49
CA LEU A 78 -23.76 -29.03 -5.76
C LEU A 78 -24.90 -28.31 -6.52
N PRO A 79 -26.04 -27.98 -5.86
CA PRO A 79 -27.10 -27.20 -6.49
C PRO A 79 -26.62 -25.77 -6.73
N GLY A 80 -26.73 -25.29 -7.97
CA GLY A 80 -26.24 -23.98 -8.40
C GLY A 80 -24.96 -24.11 -9.21
N GLY A 81 -25.12 -24.35 -10.52
CA GLY A 81 -24.05 -24.60 -11.47
C GLY A 81 -22.91 -23.57 -11.34
N PHE A 82 -21.80 -24.03 -10.79
CA PHE A 82 -20.52 -23.35 -10.83
C PHE A 82 -20.02 -23.36 -12.28
N GLN A 83 -20.00 -22.20 -12.95
CA GLN A 83 -19.39 -22.07 -14.27
C GLN A 83 -17.93 -21.58 -14.14
N PRO A 84 -16.93 -22.43 -14.38
CA PRO A 84 -15.57 -21.96 -14.61
C PRO A 84 -15.52 -21.16 -15.91
N SER A 85 -14.90 -19.98 -15.84
CA SER A 85 -14.70 -19.02 -16.91
C SER A 85 -14.01 -19.60 -18.16
N TRP A 86 -14.79 -19.75 -19.24
CA TRP A 86 -14.55 -19.47 -20.68
C TRP A 86 -13.23 -19.81 -21.41
N LEU A 87 -12.34 -20.66 -20.91
CA LEU A 87 -11.34 -21.33 -21.77
C LEU A 87 -11.36 -22.83 -21.49
N SER A 88 -11.65 -23.63 -22.51
CA SER A 88 -11.54 -25.09 -22.38
C SER A 88 -10.07 -25.46 -22.13
N PRO A 89 -9.81 -26.52 -21.34
CA PRO A 89 -8.45 -27.04 -21.12
C PRO A 89 -7.66 -27.23 -22.43
N ASP A 90 -8.37 -27.58 -23.51
CA ASP A 90 -7.80 -27.74 -24.84
C ASP A 90 -7.28 -26.42 -25.44
N ARG A 91 -7.97 -25.30 -25.18
CA ARG A 91 -7.53 -23.97 -25.64
C ARG A 91 -6.36 -23.42 -24.82
N VAL A 92 -6.26 -23.79 -23.55
CA VAL A 92 -5.09 -23.47 -22.71
C VAL A 92 -3.89 -24.29 -23.15
N SER A 93 -4.08 -25.59 -23.42
CA SER A 93 -3.02 -26.47 -23.96
C SER A 93 -2.53 -26.03 -25.35
N ALA A 94 -3.42 -25.48 -26.19
CA ALA A 94 -3.06 -25.02 -27.53
C ALA A 94 -2.34 -23.65 -27.55
N ALA A 95 -2.43 -22.85 -26.49
CA ALA A 95 -1.81 -21.53 -26.42
C ALA A 95 -0.37 -21.57 -25.85
N VAL A 96 0.08 -22.73 -25.37
CA VAL A 96 1.41 -22.91 -24.78
C VAL A 96 2.32 -23.59 -25.81
N GLU A 97 3.30 -22.86 -26.32
CA GLU A 97 4.39 -23.47 -27.10
C GLU A 97 5.17 -24.42 -26.20
N ARG A 98 5.05 -25.73 -26.45
CA ARG A 98 5.89 -26.73 -25.80
C ARG A 98 7.30 -26.61 -26.37
N ALA A 99 8.19 -25.94 -25.65
CA ALA A 99 9.63 -26.08 -25.87
C ALA A 99 9.98 -27.57 -25.68
N GLY A 100 10.59 -28.18 -26.70
CA GLY A 100 10.82 -29.62 -26.76
C GLY A 100 11.51 -30.17 -25.51
N GLY A 101 10.89 -31.17 -24.88
CA GLY A 101 11.53 -32.11 -23.95
C GLY A 101 12.05 -31.59 -22.61
N GLY A 102 11.95 -30.30 -22.30
CA GLY A 102 12.35 -29.73 -21.00
C GLY A 102 11.17 -29.40 -20.08
N GLU A 103 11.41 -29.27 -18.78
CA GLU A 103 10.43 -28.73 -17.83
C GLU A 103 10.07 -27.28 -18.21
N ARG A 104 8.77 -26.94 -18.21
CA ARG A 104 8.30 -25.59 -18.48
C ARG A 104 8.74 -24.67 -17.33
N PRO A 105 9.47 -23.56 -17.59
CA PRO A 105 9.88 -22.66 -16.54
C PRO A 105 8.66 -21.97 -15.90
N LEU A 106 8.73 -21.72 -14.60
CA LEU A 106 7.63 -21.07 -13.86
C LEU A 106 7.36 -19.67 -14.40
N ILE A 107 8.41 -18.83 -14.46
CA ILE A 107 8.34 -17.46 -14.99
C ILE A 107 8.74 -17.47 -16.46
N GLY A 108 8.00 -16.76 -17.30
CA GLY A 108 8.17 -16.77 -18.76
C GLY A 108 7.62 -18.03 -19.44
N GLY A 109 7.35 -19.10 -18.70
CA GLY A 109 6.64 -20.29 -19.18
C GLY A 109 5.21 -20.32 -18.66
N ALA A 110 5.00 -20.65 -17.39
CA ALA A 110 3.65 -20.77 -16.79
C ALA A 110 3.02 -19.42 -16.45
N ILE A 111 3.84 -18.48 -15.96
CA ILE A 111 3.43 -17.13 -15.57
C ILE A 111 4.21 -16.14 -16.42
N ALA A 112 3.50 -15.34 -17.22
CA ALA A 112 4.12 -14.25 -17.96
C ALA A 112 4.78 -13.24 -17.01
N GLU A 113 5.99 -12.78 -17.32
CA GLU A 113 6.74 -11.88 -16.44
C GLU A 113 5.98 -10.57 -16.17
N GLU A 114 5.28 -10.05 -17.18
CA GLU A 114 4.50 -8.81 -17.11
C GLU A 114 3.35 -8.92 -16.07
N THR A 115 2.86 -10.14 -15.81
CA THR A 115 1.88 -10.41 -14.74
C THR A 115 2.44 -10.02 -13.38
N LEU A 116 3.71 -10.32 -13.14
CA LEU A 116 4.38 -10.01 -11.88
C LEU A 116 4.49 -8.49 -11.75
N TRP A 117 4.98 -7.80 -12.77
CA TRP A 117 5.20 -6.35 -12.76
C TRP A 117 3.91 -5.53 -12.78
N ALA A 118 2.77 -6.08 -13.21
CA ALA A 118 1.46 -5.43 -13.13
C ALA A 118 0.89 -5.36 -11.69
N CYS A 119 1.43 -6.14 -10.75
CA CYS A 119 0.96 -6.14 -9.37
C CYS A 119 1.34 -4.86 -8.62
N THR A 120 0.35 -4.18 -8.05
CA THR A 120 0.56 -3.00 -7.19
C THR A 120 0.79 -3.37 -5.71
N MET A 121 0.81 -4.67 -5.38
CA MET A 121 0.92 -5.18 -4.00
C MET A 121 -0.10 -4.59 -3.03
N CYS A 122 -1.26 -4.12 -3.53
CA CYS A 122 -2.24 -3.47 -2.69
C CYS A 122 -2.99 -4.41 -1.74
N GLY A 123 -2.93 -5.74 -1.97
CA GLY A 123 -3.57 -6.75 -1.12
C GLY A 123 -5.06 -6.99 -1.37
N ALA A 124 -5.70 -6.29 -2.33
CA ALA A 124 -7.15 -6.43 -2.59
C ALA A 124 -7.57 -7.88 -2.89
N CYS A 125 -6.72 -8.62 -3.59
CA CYS A 125 -6.97 -10.03 -3.91
C CYS A 125 -6.99 -10.93 -2.68
N MET A 126 -6.20 -10.63 -1.66
CA MET A 126 -6.05 -11.43 -0.45
C MET A 126 -7.17 -11.12 0.55
N ASP A 127 -7.47 -9.83 0.73
CA ASP A 127 -8.56 -9.36 1.61
C ASP A 127 -9.94 -9.87 1.18
N GLN A 128 -10.13 -10.08 -0.12
CA GLN A 128 -11.38 -10.57 -0.70
C GLN A 128 -11.44 -12.10 -0.84
N CYS A 129 -10.37 -12.81 -0.42
CA CYS A 129 -10.30 -14.25 -0.54
C CYS A 129 -10.93 -14.94 0.68
N PRO A 130 -12.05 -15.68 0.51
CA PRO A 130 -12.72 -16.34 1.64
C PRO A 130 -11.91 -17.50 2.24
N VAL A 131 -10.86 -17.95 1.56
CA VAL A 131 -9.97 -19.03 2.01
C VAL A 131 -8.52 -18.55 2.17
N PHE A 132 -8.34 -17.23 2.32
CA PHE A 132 -7.07 -16.60 2.73
C PHE A 132 -5.86 -16.94 1.85
N ILE A 133 -6.05 -17.00 0.52
CA ILE A 133 -4.94 -17.25 -0.41
C ILE A 133 -3.99 -16.06 -0.44
N GLU A 134 -2.72 -16.34 -0.16
CA GLU A 134 -1.63 -15.37 -0.19
C GLU A 134 -1.07 -15.18 -1.60
N HIS A 135 -1.63 -14.23 -2.34
CA HIS A 135 -1.21 -13.91 -3.71
C HIS A 135 0.01 -12.98 -3.74
N VAL A 136 0.00 -11.91 -2.92
CA VAL A 136 1.05 -10.88 -2.94
C VAL A 136 2.41 -11.43 -2.52
N PRO A 137 2.55 -12.24 -1.44
CA PRO A 137 3.84 -12.83 -1.09
C PRO A 137 4.44 -13.66 -2.22
N LYS A 138 3.63 -14.47 -2.92
CA LYS A 138 4.11 -15.29 -4.05
C LYS A 138 4.65 -14.44 -5.21
N ILE A 139 3.95 -13.34 -5.52
CA ILE A 139 4.44 -12.37 -6.51
C ILE A 139 5.74 -11.70 -6.05
N ALA A 140 5.83 -11.33 -4.77
CA ALA A 140 7.04 -10.74 -4.20
C ALA A 140 8.23 -11.70 -4.28
N GLU A 141 8.06 -12.98 -3.97
CA GLU A 141 9.10 -14.00 -4.09
C GLU A 141 9.55 -14.19 -5.54
N MET A 142 8.62 -14.27 -6.50
CA MET A 142 8.98 -14.40 -7.92
C MET A 142 9.72 -13.17 -8.44
N ARG A 143 9.31 -11.95 -8.04
CA ARG A 143 10.06 -10.74 -8.36
C ARG A 143 11.44 -10.73 -7.73
N ARG A 144 11.56 -11.20 -6.48
CA ARG A 144 12.86 -11.33 -5.80
C ARG A 144 13.79 -12.26 -6.55
N HIS A 145 13.31 -13.42 -6.99
CA HIS A 145 14.07 -14.34 -7.83
C HIS A 145 14.54 -13.68 -9.12
N LEU A 146 13.65 -13.01 -9.86
CA LEU A 146 14.03 -12.30 -11.09
C LEU A 146 15.12 -11.25 -10.83
N VAL A 147 14.99 -10.47 -9.77
CA VAL A 147 15.90 -9.35 -9.48
C VAL A 147 17.25 -9.83 -8.96
N LEU A 148 17.28 -10.77 -8.00
CA LEU A 148 18.49 -11.18 -7.31
C LEU A 148 19.26 -12.28 -8.04
N ASP A 149 18.54 -13.24 -8.64
CA ASP A 149 19.17 -14.41 -9.24
C ASP A 149 19.38 -14.22 -10.75
N GLU A 150 18.41 -13.60 -11.43
CA GLU A 150 18.45 -13.44 -12.88
C GLU A 150 18.85 -12.02 -13.34
N SER A 151 18.96 -11.05 -12.42
CA SER A 151 19.17 -9.62 -12.74
C SER A 151 18.17 -9.06 -13.77
N ARG A 152 16.92 -9.55 -13.74
CA ARG A 152 15.84 -9.18 -14.64
C ARG A 152 14.79 -8.32 -13.94
N MET A 153 14.54 -7.14 -14.49
CA MET A 153 13.53 -6.20 -14.04
C MET A 153 13.25 -5.13 -15.11
N PRO A 154 12.16 -4.35 -15.00
CA PRO A 154 11.94 -3.19 -15.85
C PRO A 154 13.07 -2.17 -15.70
N HIS A 155 13.48 -1.54 -16.81
CA HIS A 155 14.61 -0.62 -16.84
C HIS A 155 14.43 0.60 -15.92
N GLU A 156 13.21 1.12 -15.82
CA GLU A 156 12.86 2.23 -14.94
C GLU A 156 12.98 1.83 -13.47
N ALA A 157 12.63 0.58 -13.14
CA ALA A 157 12.82 0.03 -11.80
C ALA A 157 14.30 -0.07 -11.44
N GLU A 158 15.14 -0.53 -12.38
CA GLU A 158 16.60 -0.58 -12.21
C GLU A 158 17.17 0.83 -11.93
N THR A 159 16.70 1.85 -12.66
CA THR A 159 17.11 3.24 -12.45
C THR A 159 16.80 3.71 -11.02
N ALA A 160 15.59 3.42 -10.51
CA ALA A 160 15.21 3.76 -9.15
C ALA A 160 16.04 3.00 -8.09
N LEU A 161 16.36 1.72 -8.33
CA LEU A 161 17.23 0.94 -7.42
C LEU A 161 18.65 1.54 -7.37
N ARG A 162 19.25 1.85 -8.52
CA ARG A 162 20.56 2.51 -8.60
C ARG A 162 20.55 3.87 -7.91
N ALA A 163 19.45 4.62 -7.99
CA ALA A 163 19.31 5.88 -7.26
C ALA A 163 19.26 5.68 -5.73
N ILE A 164 18.51 4.68 -5.24
CA ILE A 164 18.50 4.32 -3.82
C ILE A 164 19.89 3.88 -3.35
N GLU A 165 20.61 3.14 -4.18
CA GLU A 165 21.97 2.70 -3.91
C GLU A 165 22.92 3.89 -3.77
N ASN A 166 22.97 4.75 -4.78
CA ASN A 166 23.99 5.81 -4.89
C ASN A 166 23.70 7.06 -4.07
N VAL A 167 22.42 7.46 -3.95
CA VAL A 167 22.01 8.72 -3.32
C VAL A 167 20.92 8.56 -2.27
N ALA A 168 20.69 7.33 -1.80
CA ALA A 168 19.79 7.00 -0.70
C ALA A 168 18.31 7.41 -0.90
N ASN A 169 17.89 7.68 -2.14
CA ASN A 169 16.50 7.95 -2.48
C ASN A 169 16.17 7.53 -3.94
N PRO A 170 14.92 7.14 -4.23
CA PRO A 170 14.53 6.66 -5.55
C PRO A 170 14.38 7.77 -6.61
N TYR A 171 14.41 9.05 -6.23
CA TYR A 171 14.26 10.18 -7.17
C TYR A 171 15.58 10.57 -7.87
N GLY A 172 16.71 10.00 -7.46
CA GLY A 172 18.02 10.34 -8.02
C GLY A 172 18.50 11.76 -7.66
N ILE A 173 17.82 12.43 -6.73
CA ILE A 173 18.17 13.78 -6.29
C ILE A 173 19.28 13.70 -5.24
N SER A 174 20.21 14.68 -5.24
CA SER A 174 21.28 14.74 -4.24
C SER A 174 20.72 14.67 -2.82
N HIS A 175 21.28 13.77 -2.01
CA HIS A 175 20.88 13.56 -0.63
C HIS A 175 20.99 14.81 0.24
N GLN A 176 21.91 15.72 -0.09
CA GLN A 176 22.08 17.01 0.61
C GLN A 176 20.83 17.90 0.55
N ARG A 177 19.98 17.72 -0.47
CA ARG A 177 18.75 18.50 -0.68
C ARG A 177 17.56 18.00 0.14
N ARG A 178 17.73 16.96 0.96
CA ARG A 178 16.62 16.33 1.70
C ARG A 178 15.89 17.31 2.62
N THR A 179 16.60 18.30 3.15
CA THR A 179 16.04 19.30 4.07
C THR A 179 15.55 20.57 3.38
N ASP A 180 15.57 20.64 2.03
CA ASP A 180 15.15 21.83 1.27
C ASP A 180 13.69 22.24 1.60
N TRP A 181 12.81 21.27 1.88
CA TRP A 181 11.42 21.53 2.25
C TRP A 181 11.27 22.27 3.60
N ALA A 182 12.28 22.22 4.46
CA ALA A 182 12.27 22.81 5.80
C ALA A 182 12.90 24.20 5.87
N ILE A 183 13.41 24.74 4.74
CA ILE A 183 14.01 26.07 4.68
C ILE A 183 13.00 27.13 5.13
N GLY A 184 13.41 27.96 6.09
CA GLY A 184 12.57 29.01 6.68
C GLY A 184 11.49 28.51 7.65
N LEU A 185 11.49 27.21 7.97
CA LEU A 185 10.57 26.64 8.94
C LEU A 185 11.21 26.37 10.31
N ASP A 186 12.51 26.52 10.52
CA ASP A 186 13.21 26.26 11.80
C ASP A 186 12.88 24.89 12.42
N VAL A 187 12.81 23.84 11.59
CA VAL A 187 12.49 22.49 12.05
C VAL A 187 13.69 21.91 12.81
N PRO A 188 13.55 21.51 14.09
CA PRO A 188 14.68 20.98 14.86
C PRO A 188 15.11 19.61 14.34
N THR A 189 16.42 19.38 14.31
CA THR A 189 16.99 18.05 14.07
C THR A 189 17.21 17.30 15.38
N LEU A 190 17.42 15.98 15.33
CA LEU A 190 17.82 15.21 16.52
C LEU A 190 19.17 15.65 17.10
N ALA A 191 20.04 16.27 16.30
CA ALA A 191 21.27 16.89 16.80
C ALA A 191 20.95 18.11 17.69
N ASP A 192 19.93 18.90 17.34
CA ASP A 192 19.50 20.06 18.12
C ASP A 192 18.63 19.67 19.34
N ARG A 193 17.85 18.59 19.19
CA ARG A 193 16.83 18.12 20.15
C ARG A 193 16.93 16.60 20.33
N PRO A 194 17.97 16.08 21.02
CA PRO A 194 18.21 14.65 21.14
C PRO A 194 17.14 13.92 21.96
N ASP A 195 16.45 14.61 22.87
CA ASP A 195 15.43 14.04 23.75
C ASP A 195 13.99 14.22 23.20
N ALA A 196 13.84 14.58 21.93
CA ALA A 196 12.52 14.82 21.32
C ALA A 196 11.59 13.59 21.47
N GLU A 197 10.34 13.82 21.86
CA GLU A 197 9.36 12.72 22.04
C GLU A 197 9.11 11.93 20.74
N TYR A 198 8.96 12.65 19.62
CA TYR A 198 8.72 12.06 18.31
C TYR A 198 9.85 12.37 17.32
N VAL A 199 10.26 11.37 16.55
CA VAL A 199 10.93 11.62 15.27
C VAL A 199 9.89 11.72 14.17
N TYR A 200 9.84 12.86 13.47
CA TYR A 200 9.10 12.96 12.22
C TYR A 200 9.94 12.36 11.09
N TRP A 201 9.56 11.16 10.67
CA TRP A 201 10.10 10.50 9.48
C TRP A 201 9.43 11.07 8.23
N VAL A 202 10.17 11.91 7.52
CA VAL A 202 9.67 12.69 6.38
C VAL A 202 9.42 11.78 5.18
N GLY A 203 10.34 10.87 4.91
CA GLY A 203 10.30 9.97 3.76
C GLY A 203 10.69 10.66 2.45
N CYS A 204 10.92 9.87 1.40
CA CYS A 204 11.46 10.37 0.15
C CYS A 204 10.48 11.26 -0.62
N ALA A 205 9.21 10.86 -0.72
CA ALA A 205 8.23 11.61 -1.50
C ALA A 205 8.06 13.03 -0.98
N VAL A 206 7.81 13.18 0.31
CA VAL A 206 7.58 14.49 0.93
C VAL A 206 8.85 15.36 0.92
N ALA A 207 10.04 14.75 1.04
CA ALA A 207 11.30 15.48 1.01
C ALA A 207 11.65 16.03 -0.38
N PHE A 208 11.38 15.26 -1.45
CA PHE A 208 11.91 15.55 -2.78
C PHE A 208 10.86 15.98 -3.81
N ASP A 209 9.62 15.50 -3.72
CA ASP A 209 8.53 15.90 -4.61
C ASP A 209 7.91 17.22 -4.16
N GLU A 210 7.91 18.22 -5.05
CA GLU A 210 7.48 19.58 -4.74
C GLU A 210 6.02 19.64 -4.30
N ARG A 211 5.15 18.86 -4.96
CA ARG A 211 3.72 18.81 -4.63
C ARG A 211 3.49 18.28 -3.22
N SER A 212 4.23 17.24 -2.85
CA SER A 212 4.17 16.59 -1.53
C SER A 212 4.77 17.42 -0.40
N ARG A 213 5.57 18.47 -0.66
CA ARG A 213 6.14 19.33 0.40
C ARG A 213 5.07 19.97 1.28
N SER A 214 3.92 20.30 0.69
CA SER A 214 2.75 20.85 1.40
C SER A 214 2.29 19.97 2.57
N ILE A 215 2.51 18.66 2.50
CA ILE A 215 2.19 17.70 3.55
C ILE A 215 3.11 17.93 4.77
N ALA A 216 4.42 18.03 4.56
CA ALA A 216 5.36 18.26 5.64
C ALA A 216 5.19 19.64 6.28
N THR A 217 5.01 20.69 5.48
CA THR A 217 4.83 22.04 6.02
C THR A 217 3.54 22.15 6.84
N SER A 218 2.45 21.51 6.38
CA SER A 218 1.19 21.42 7.11
C SER A 218 1.33 20.62 8.41
N LEU A 219 2.01 19.46 8.36
CA LEU A 219 2.22 18.63 9.55
C LEU A 219 3.08 19.35 10.59
N VAL A 220 4.17 20.03 10.19
CA VAL A 220 4.99 20.85 11.09
C VAL A 220 4.16 21.95 11.74
N ALA A 221 3.31 22.64 10.98
CA ALA A 221 2.44 23.67 11.53
C ALA A 221 1.46 23.09 12.57
N ILE A 222 0.90 21.91 12.31
CA ILE A 222 -0.01 21.21 13.24
C ILE A 222 0.72 20.80 14.51
N LEU A 223 1.88 20.13 14.39
CA LEU A 223 2.67 19.68 15.53
C LEU A 223 3.07 20.86 16.44
N ARG A 224 3.46 21.99 15.84
CA ARG A 224 3.77 23.21 16.60
C ARG A 224 2.57 23.82 17.30
N THR A 225 1.45 23.92 16.60
CA THR A 225 0.21 24.47 17.19
C THR A 225 -0.26 23.60 18.35
N ALA A 226 -0.12 22.29 18.22
CA ALA A 226 -0.41 21.34 19.29
C ALA A 226 0.66 21.31 20.39
N GLN A 227 1.82 21.96 20.22
CA GLN A 227 2.99 21.87 21.09
C GLN A 227 3.49 20.43 21.28
N VAL A 228 3.49 19.63 20.21
CA VAL A 228 4.12 18.31 20.19
C VAL A 228 5.63 18.49 20.15
N ASP A 229 6.36 17.77 21.00
CA ASP A 229 7.81 17.76 20.98
C ASP A 229 8.30 16.79 19.90
N PHE A 230 8.92 17.32 18.85
CA PHE A 230 9.37 16.52 17.72
C PHE A 230 10.70 17.04 17.16
N ALA A 231 11.41 16.16 16.47
CA ALA A 231 12.59 16.47 15.66
C ALA A 231 12.60 15.65 14.37
N VAL A 232 13.42 16.06 13.40
CA VAL A 232 13.70 15.27 12.19
C VAL A 232 15.12 14.70 12.22
N LEU A 233 15.36 13.64 11.45
CA LEU A 233 16.70 13.10 11.25
C LEU A 233 17.57 13.96 10.30
N GLY A 234 16.97 14.92 9.59
CA GLY A 234 17.67 15.77 8.64
C GLY A 234 18.37 14.93 7.55
N SER A 235 19.65 15.18 7.33
CA SER A 235 20.47 14.44 6.36
C SER A 235 20.80 13.01 6.78
N GLU A 236 20.53 12.59 8.01
CA GLU A 236 20.75 11.20 8.45
C GLU A 236 19.64 10.26 7.93
N GLU A 237 18.46 10.79 7.61
CA GLU A 237 17.33 9.99 7.14
C GLU A 237 17.58 9.47 5.71
N ARG A 238 17.55 8.16 5.50
CA ARG A 238 17.64 7.54 4.17
C ARG A 238 16.28 7.02 3.69
N CYS A 239 16.21 6.48 2.48
CA CYS A 239 15.02 5.74 2.05
C CYS A 239 14.75 4.58 3.03
N THR A 240 13.48 4.29 3.32
CA THR A 240 13.10 3.15 4.19
C THR A 240 13.50 1.79 3.59
N GLY A 241 13.73 1.76 2.28
CA GLY A 241 13.93 0.53 1.52
C GLY A 241 12.65 -0.04 0.90
N ASP A 242 11.47 0.58 1.12
CA ASP A 242 10.19 0.10 0.57
C ASP A 242 10.26 -0.17 -0.94
N PRO A 243 10.68 0.78 -1.80
CA PRO A 243 10.72 0.51 -3.24
C PRO A 243 11.62 -0.67 -3.59
N ALA A 244 12.79 -0.78 -2.95
CA ALA A 244 13.72 -1.88 -3.18
C ALA A 244 13.06 -3.23 -2.89
N ARG A 245 12.40 -3.34 -1.74
CA ARG A 245 11.69 -4.57 -1.35
C ARG A 245 10.55 -4.91 -2.30
N ARG A 246 9.75 -3.92 -2.71
CA ARG A 246 8.60 -4.16 -3.62
C ARG A 246 9.03 -4.51 -5.05
N ILE A 247 10.17 -3.99 -5.50
CA ILE A 247 10.74 -4.34 -6.81
C ILE A 247 11.34 -5.74 -6.77
N GLY A 248 11.85 -6.19 -5.62
CA GLY A 248 12.42 -7.53 -5.43
C GLY A 248 13.89 -7.51 -4.99
N ASN A 249 14.50 -6.33 -4.83
CA ASN A 249 15.87 -6.22 -4.35
C ASN A 249 15.90 -6.27 -2.81
N GLU A 250 15.77 -7.49 -2.26
CA GLU A 250 15.76 -7.73 -0.81
C GLU A 250 17.10 -7.34 -0.16
N TYR A 251 18.22 -7.53 -0.86
CA TYR A 251 19.54 -7.15 -0.36
C TYR A 251 19.62 -5.64 -0.09
N LEU A 252 19.26 -4.82 -1.07
CA LEU A 252 19.25 -3.36 -0.93
C LEU A 252 18.25 -2.89 0.12
N PHE A 253 17.08 -3.54 0.23
CA PHE A 253 16.14 -3.28 1.32
C PHE A 253 16.79 -3.49 2.69
N GLN A 254 17.41 -4.66 2.91
CA GLN A 254 18.02 -4.99 4.19
C GLN A 254 19.19 -4.07 4.52
N GLU A 255 20.01 -3.69 3.53
CA GLU A 255 21.11 -2.73 3.72
C GLU A 255 20.56 -1.37 4.21
N ARG A 256 19.57 -0.81 3.50
CA ARG A 256 18.97 0.48 3.86
C ARG A 256 18.26 0.42 5.21
N ALA A 257 17.54 -0.67 5.48
CA ALA A 257 16.86 -0.87 6.75
C ALA A 257 17.85 -0.96 7.92
N ARG A 258 18.92 -1.75 7.81
CA ARG A 258 19.95 -1.85 8.87
C ARG A 258 20.62 -0.51 9.15
N GLN A 259 20.98 0.24 8.12
CA GLN A 259 21.55 1.59 8.26
C GLN A 259 20.61 2.56 9.00
N ASN A 260 19.32 2.53 8.65
CA ASN A 260 18.33 3.36 9.33
C ASN A 260 18.12 2.92 10.78
N ILE A 261 18.06 1.61 11.03
CA ILE A 261 17.92 1.04 12.38
C ILE A 261 19.10 1.44 13.26
N GLU A 262 20.34 1.37 12.74
CA GLU A 262 21.54 1.79 13.46
C GLU A 262 21.45 3.26 13.89
N ILE A 263 21.05 4.16 12.98
CA ILE A 263 20.88 5.58 13.27
C ILE A 263 19.77 5.81 14.31
N LEU A 264 18.59 5.23 14.10
CA LEU A 264 17.45 5.38 15.00
C LEU A 264 17.77 4.86 16.40
N ASN A 265 18.46 3.73 16.51
CA ASN A 265 18.91 3.18 17.79
C ASN A 265 20.01 4.03 18.44
N GLY A 266 20.93 4.58 17.65
CA GLY A 266 21.97 5.51 18.12
C GLY A 266 21.38 6.76 18.77
N HIS A 267 20.31 7.29 18.18
CA HIS A 267 19.51 8.40 18.73
C HIS A 267 18.48 7.97 19.78
N ARG A 268 18.41 6.68 20.15
CA ARG A 268 17.47 6.11 21.13
C ARG A 268 15.99 6.42 20.82
N VAL A 269 15.66 6.49 19.54
CA VAL A 269 14.31 6.82 19.07
C VAL A 269 13.31 5.77 19.54
N ARG A 270 12.19 6.22 20.10
CA ARG A 270 11.09 5.34 20.53
C ARG A 270 9.83 5.51 19.70
N LYS A 271 9.45 6.76 19.41
CA LYS A 271 8.24 7.08 18.64
C LYS A 271 8.60 7.73 17.32
N ILE A 272 8.00 7.23 16.25
CA ILE A 272 8.16 7.76 14.90
C ILE A 272 6.78 8.15 14.39
N VAL A 273 6.63 9.40 13.95
CA VAL A 273 5.46 9.83 13.17
C VAL A 273 5.85 9.91 11.70
N THR A 274 4.99 9.46 10.79
CA THR A 274 5.22 9.60 9.35
C THR A 274 3.92 9.90 8.60
N SER A 275 4.04 10.66 7.51
CA SER A 275 2.92 11.00 6.63
C SER A 275 2.73 10.03 5.46
N CYS A 276 3.61 9.03 5.34
CA CYS A 276 3.60 8.09 4.24
C CYS A 276 3.24 6.68 4.73
N PRO A 277 2.10 6.10 4.30
CA PRO A 277 1.72 4.74 4.65
C PRO A 277 2.72 3.66 4.24
N HIS A 278 3.51 3.88 3.19
CA HIS A 278 4.58 2.96 2.80
C HIS A 278 5.72 2.96 3.82
N CYS A 279 6.11 4.16 4.28
CA CYS A 279 7.10 4.30 5.35
C CYS A 279 6.55 3.71 6.64
N PHE A 280 5.30 4.01 6.99
CA PHE A 280 4.59 3.44 8.13
C PHE A 280 4.67 1.91 8.12
N ASN A 281 4.23 1.28 7.04
CA ASN A 281 4.23 -0.18 6.93
C ASN A 281 5.63 -0.78 7.06
N THR A 282 6.62 -0.17 6.42
CA THR A 282 8.00 -0.67 6.43
C THR A 282 8.62 -0.54 7.83
N LEU A 283 8.47 0.61 8.47
CA LEU A 283 9.00 0.86 9.80
C LEU A 283 8.28 0.03 10.88
N ALA A 284 6.96 -0.13 10.78
CA ALA A 284 6.13 -0.79 11.79
C ALA A 284 6.17 -2.32 11.69
N ASN A 285 6.10 -2.86 10.47
CA ASN A 285 5.87 -4.29 10.25
C ASN A 285 7.08 -5.04 9.70
N GLU A 286 8.05 -4.33 9.12
CA GLU A 286 9.15 -4.98 8.39
C GLU A 286 10.53 -4.75 9.03
N TYR A 287 10.76 -3.61 9.67
CA TYR A 287 11.96 -3.37 10.47
C TYR A 287 12.09 -4.28 11.71
N PRO A 288 10.99 -4.75 12.35
CA PRO A 288 11.09 -5.71 13.45
C PRO A 288 11.83 -7.00 13.07
N ASP A 289 11.72 -7.49 11.84
CA ASP A 289 12.45 -8.67 11.35
C ASP A 289 13.98 -8.47 11.36
N LEU A 290 14.43 -7.21 11.41
CA LEU A 290 15.83 -6.79 11.43
C LEU A 290 16.24 -6.18 12.79
N GLY A 291 15.40 -6.29 13.82
CA GLY A 291 15.66 -5.79 15.18
C GLY A 291 15.33 -4.30 15.40
N GLY A 292 14.68 -3.64 14.44
CA GLY A 292 14.21 -2.27 14.58
C GLY A 292 12.79 -2.21 15.13
N HIS A 293 12.63 -1.97 16.43
CA HIS A 293 11.32 -1.92 17.10
C HIS A 293 11.00 -0.50 17.55
N TYR A 294 10.00 0.12 16.92
CA TYR A 294 9.59 1.49 17.20
C TYR A 294 8.07 1.58 17.32
N GLN A 295 7.57 2.54 18.10
CA GLN A 295 6.17 2.93 18.04
C GLN A 295 5.98 3.85 16.83
N VAL A 296 5.52 3.29 15.72
CA VAL A 296 5.27 4.03 14.49
C VAL A 296 3.80 4.47 14.46
N ILE A 297 3.56 5.75 14.19
CA ILE A 297 2.23 6.37 14.17
C ILE A 297 2.05 7.08 12.83
N HIS A 298 0.93 6.83 12.16
CA HIS A 298 0.61 7.59 10.96
C HIS A 298 0.12 9.00 11.34
N HIS A 299 0.44 10.02 10.54
CA HIS A 299 0.10 11.41 10.89
C HIS A 299 -1.39 11.62 11.12
N THR A 300 -2.26 10.93 10.38
CA THR A 300 -3.71 11.02 10.59
C THR A 300 -4.15 10.47 11.94
N GLU A 301 -3.51 9.43 12.48
CA GLU A 301 -3.82 8.92 13.83
C GLU A 301 -3.40 9.92 14.90
N LEU A 302 -2.21 10.52 14.74
CA LEU A 302 -1.73 11.53 15.67
C LEU A 302 -2.63 12.78 15.64
N ILE A 303 -2.95 13.29 14.45
CA ILE A 303 -3.78 14.48 14.28
C ILE A 303 -5.18 14.27 14.88
N ASP A 304 -5.81 13.12 14.61
CA ASP A 304 -7.12 12.78 15.18
C ASP A 304 -7.06 12.74 16.71
N GLY A 305 -6.01 12.13 17.28
CA GLY A 305 -5.75 12.15 18.72
C GLY A 305 -5.57 13.56 19.29
N LEU A 306 -4.85 14.44 18.60
CA LEU A 306 -4.64 15.83 19.01
C LEU A 306 -5.92 16.66 18.98
N ILE A 307 -6.79 16.43 17.99
CA ILE A 307 -8.12 17.07 17.91
C ILE A 307 -9.02 16.56 19.04
N LYS A 308 -9.07 15.24 19.27
CA LYS A 308 -9.85 14.64 20.36
C LYS A 308 -9.38 15.11 21.75
N ALA A 309 -8.09 15.38 21.90
CA ALA A 309 -7.51 15.94 23.12
C ALA A 309 -7.68 17.48 23.25
N GLY A 310 -8.30 18.15 22.27
CA GLY A 310 -8.49 19.61 22.27
C GLY A 310 -7.21 20.42 22.05
N ARG A 311 -6.08 19.79 21.69
CA ARG A 311 -4.80 20.46 21.38
C ARG A 311 -4.81 21.12 20.00
N ILE A 312 -5.67 20.65 19.11
CA ILE A 312 -5.98 21.28 17.82
C ILE A 312 -7.47 21.58 17.79
N VAL A 313 -7.81 22.82 17.44
CA VAL A 313 -9.20 23.26 17.28
C VAL A 313 -9.39 23.76 15.85
N LEU A 314 -10.37 23.17 15.18
CA LEU A 314 -10.75 23.45 13.80
C LEU A 314 -11.87 24.49 13.82
N GLU A 315 -11.58 25.72 13.39
CA GLU A 315 -12.53 26.85 13.52
C GLU A 315 -12.86 27.52 12.20
N ARG A 316 -11.91 27.53 11.25
CA ARG A 316 -12.15 28.13 9.94
C ARG A 316 -12.94 27.15 9.08
N PRO A 317 -14.13 27.54 8.60
CA PRO A 317 -14.93 26.69 7.74
C PRO A 317 -14.27 26.52 6.37
N LEU A 318 -14.41 25.33 5.79
CA LEU A 318 -14.04 25.03 4.40
C LEU A 318 -15.29 24.53 3.69
N ASP A 319 -15.91 25.37 2.85
CA ASP A 319 -17.13 25.04 2.12
C ASP A 319 -16.84 24.12 0.91
N GLU A 320 -16.38 22.90 1.19
CA GLU A 320 -15.90 21.93 0.20
C GLU A 320 -16.62 20.58 0.37
N THR A 321 -16.95 19.92 -0.74
CA THR A 321 -17.39 18.51 -0.71
C THR A 321 -16.19 17.63 -1.01
N VAL A 322 -15.84 16.78 -0.05
CA VAL A 322 -14.60 15.99 -0.07
C VAL A 322 -14.94 14.51 -0.17
N THR A 323 -14.30 13.79 -1.10
CA THR A 323 -14.24 12.33 -1.05
C THR A 323 -12.88 11.86 -0.57
N TYR A 324 -12.85 10.83 0.27
CA TYR A 324 -11.59 10.30 0.80
C TYR A 324 -11.12 9.05 0.04
N HIS A 325 -9.82 8.98 -0.27
CA HIS A 325 -9.19 7.79 -0.83
C HIS A 325 -8.44 6.98 0.25
N ASP A 326 -8.89 5.75 0.46
CA ASP A 326 -8.22 4.79 1.34
C ASP A 326 -6.89 4.30 0.74
N SER A 327 -5.77 4.71 1.34
CA SER A 327 -4.46 4.14 1.03
C SER A 327 -4.43 2.66 1.39
N CYS A 328 -3.93 1.82 0.48
CA CYS A 328 -3.86 0.38 0.71
C CYS A 328 -2.97 0.02 1.91
N TYR A 329 -1.82 0.68 2.08
CA TYR A 329 -0.93 0.42 3.21
C TYR A 329 -1.49 0.95 4.53
N LEU A 330 -2.24 2.07 4.54
CA LEU A 330 -2.82 2.56 5.78
C LEU A 330 -4.03 1.72 6.21
N GLY A 331 -4.93 1.46 5.26
CA GLY A 331 -6.17 0.73 5.50
C GLY A 331 -6.00 -0.78 5.48
N ARG A 332 -5.75 -1.37 4.31
CA ARG A 332 -5.84 -2.83 4.14
C ARG A 332 -4.73 -3.58 4.88
N TRP A 333 -3.52 -3.03 4.89
CA TRP A 333 -2.38 -3.67 5.56
C TRP A 333 -2.30 -3.36 7.06
N ASN A 334 -2.83 -2.21 7.50
CA ASN A 334 -2.63 -1.72 8.87
C ASN A 334 -3.92 -1.39 9.64
N GLY A 335 -5.09 -1.57 9.02
CA GLY A 335 -6.40 -1.45 9.67
C GLY A 335 -6.86 -0.02 9.97
N VAL A 336 -6.12 1.01 9.56
CA VAL A 336 -6.41 2.41 9.89
C VAL A 336 -7.37 3.00 8.87
N TYR A 337 -8.65 3.11 9.24
CA TYR A 337 -9.72 3.64 8.37
C TYR A 337 -10.47 4.85 8.93
N ALA A 338 -10.62 4.93 10.25
CA ALA A 338 -11.43 5.97 10.90
C ALA A 338 -10.72 7.34 10.99
N PRO A 339 -9.46 7.44 11.45
CA PRO A 339 -8.85 8.75 11.74
C PRO A 339 -8.89 9.76 10.58
N PRO A 340 -8.61 9.39 9.31
CA PRO A 340 -8.71 10.35 8.20
C PRO A 340 -10.12 10.92 8.02
N ARG A 341 -11.15 10.10 8.24
CA ARG A 341 -12.57 10.49 8.09
C ARG A 341 -13.04 11.34 9.27
N ASP A 342 -12.74 10.87 10.49
CA ASP A 342 -13.06 11.58 11.73
C ASP A 342 -12.49 13.01 11.70
N ILE A 343 -11.29 13.20 11.15
CA ILE A 343 -10.68 14.51 10.96
C ILE A 343 -11.50 15.37 9.99
N LEU A 344 -11.79 14.86 8.79
CA LEU A 344 -12.48 15.63 7.74
C LEU A 344 -13.90 16.01 8.17
N GLU A 345 -14.62 15.10 8.83
CA GLU A 345 -16.00 15.34 9.31
C GLU A 345 -16.07 16.37 10.45
N ARG A 346 -14.96 16.62 11.15
CA ARG A 346 -14.88 17.65 12.21
C ARG A 346 -14.58 19.05 11.67
N ILE A 347 -14.16 19.18 10.42
CA ILE A 347 -13.89 20.48 9.82
C ILE A 347 -15.23 21.18 9.52
N PRO A 348 -15.49 22.38 10.06
CA PRO A 348 -16.72 23.10 9.76
C PRO A 348 -16.87 23.35 8.26
N GLY A 349 -18.07 23.19 7.71
CA GLY A 349 -18.37 23.41 6.28
C GLY A 349 -17.98 22.26 5.35
N VAL A 350 -17.13 21.31 5.77
CA VAL A 350 -16.75 20.17 4.94
C VAL A 350 -17.88 19.14 4.92
N ARG A 351 -18.27 18.71 3.72
CA ARG A 351 -19.17 17.58 3.52
C ARG A 351 -18.40 16.38 2.98
N VAL A 352 -18.29 15.33 3.76
CA VAL A 352 -17.63 14.09 3.33
C VAL A 352 -18.62 13.21 2.57
N VAL A 353 -18.22 12.75 1.39
CA VAL A 353 -18.95 11.76 0.58
C VAL A 353 -18.01 10.61 0.24
N GLU A 354 -18.48 9.37 0.29
CA GLU A 354 -17.64 8.20 0.00
C GLU A 354 -17.76 7.77 -1.47
N MET A 355 -16.64 7.40 -2.07
CA MET A 355 -16.64 6.62 -3.32
C MET A 355 -17.33 5.28 -3.09
N GLY A 356 -18.02 4.75 -4.11
CA GLY A 356 -18.76 3.48 -4.00
C GLY A 356 -17.91 2.30 -3.52
N ARG A 357 -16.62 2.29 -3.88
CA ARG A 357 -15.60 1.39 -3.32
C ARG A 357 -14.72 2.16 -2.32
N SER A 358 -14.94 1.93 -1.03
CA SER A 358 -14.20 2.54 0.07
C SER A 358 -13.81 1.53 1.14
N ARG A 359 -13.02 1.98 2.12
CA ARG A 359 -12.47 1.19 3.22
C ARG A 359 -11.74 -0.04 2.69
N ARG A 360 -12.07 -1.25 3.17
CA ARG A 360 -11.45 -2.51 2.72
C ARG A 360 -11.65 -2.78 1.22
N GLU A 361 -12.77 -2.35 0.65
CA GLU A 361 -13.12 -2.54 -0.76
C GLU A 361 -12.51 -1.49 -1.70
N GLY A 362 -11.84 -0.48 -1.14
CA GLY A 362 -11.18 0.60 -1.85
C GLY A 362 -10.24 0.11 -2.96
N MET A 363 -10.36 0.71 -4.14
CA MET A 363 -9.48 0.45 -5.27
C MET A 363 -8.16 1.21 -5.11
N CYS A 364 -7.04 0.55 -5.40
CA CYS A 364 -5.69 1.12 -5.30
C CYS A 364 -5.53 2.35 -6.20
N CYS A 365 -4.67 3.29 -5.80
CA CYS A 365 -4.27 4.42 -6.66
C CYS A 365 -3.37 4.00 -7.83
N GLY A 366 -2.65 2.88 -7.73
CA GLY A 366 -1.77 2.36 -8.79
C GLY A 366 -0.28 2.43 -8.49
N ALA A 367 0.18 3.26 -7.55
CA ALA A 367 1.61 3.48 -7.28
C ALA A 367 2.33 2.36 -6.49
N GLY A 368 1.58 1.50 -5.81
CA GLY A 368 2.16 0.46 -4.95
C GLY A 368 2.97 -0.60 -5.71
N GLY A 369 3.69 -1.46 -5.01
CA GLY A 369 4.42 -2.56 -5.66
C GLY A 369 5.56 -2.09 -6.56
N GLY A 370 6.15 -0.93 -6.30
CA GLY A 370 7.20 -0.34 -7.14
C GLY A 370 6.69 0.36 -8.41
N ARG A 371 5.37 0.38 -8.66
CA ARG A 371 4.77 0.99 -9.86
C ARG A 371 4.93 2.51 -9.93
N MET A 372 5.16 3.19 -8.81
CA MET A 372 5.55 4.61 -8.80
C MET A 372 6.80 4.88 -9.64
N TRP A 373 7.65 3.87 -9.85
CA TRP A 373 8.95 3.97 -10.51
C TRP A 373 8.98 3.23 -11.85
N MET A 374 7.83 2.79 -12.34
CA MET A 374 7.73 2.02 -13.58
C MET A 374 6.63 2.61 -14.43
N GLU A 375 6.91 2.79 -15.71
CA GLU A 375 5.89 3.31 -16.61
C GLU A 375 4.76 2.31 -16.84
N GLU A 376 3.62 2.87 -17.24
CA GLU A 376 2.44 2.09 -17.52
C GLU A 376 1.65 2.58 -18.72
N GLY A 377 1.35 1.64 -19.62
CA GLY A 377 0.41 1.84 -20.71
C GLY A 377 -1.04 1.99 -20.22
N ALA A 378 -1.86 2.62 -21.05
CA ALA A 378 -3.28 2.81 -20.80
C ALA A 378 -4.08 1.51 -20.97
N PRO A 379 -5.21 1.34 -20.25
CA PRO A 379 -5.74 2.24 -19.23
C PRO A 379 -5.01 2.08 -17.88
N ARG A 380 -4.81 3.20 -17.18
CA ARG A 380 -4.04 3.27 -15.94
C ARG A 380 -4.87 2.95 -14.68
N VAL A 381 -4.17 2.40 -13.69
CA VAL A 381 -4.47 2.43 -12.24
C VAL A 381 -5.45 3.51 -11.77
N ASN A 382 -4.84 4.68 -11.68
CA ASN A 382 -5.34 5.91 -11.13
C ASN A 382 -6.44 6.53 -11.96
N HIS A 383 -6.44 6.38 -13.30
CA HIS A 383 -7.52 6.94 -14.14
C HIS A 383 -8.86 6.34 -13.74
N ARG A 384 -8.94 5.01 -13.58
CA ARG A 384 -10.16 4.35 -13.10
C ARG A 384 -10.52 4.74 -11.68
N ARG A 385 -9.52 5.01 -10.83
CA ARG A 385 -9.79 5.45 -9.46
C ARG A 385 -10.28 6.91 -9.41
N LEU A 386 -9.80 7.76 -10.31
CA LEU A 386 -10.29 9.12 -10.48
C LEU A 386 -11.72 9.12 -11.02
N ASP A 387 -12.06 8.26 -11.98
CA ASP A 387 -13.43 8.11 -12.46
C ASP A 387 -14.40 7.85 -11.28
N GLN A 388 -14.04 6.92 -10.38
CA GLN A 388 -14.83 6.66 -9.16
C GLN A 388 -14.93 7.88 -8.23
N ALA A 389 -13.88 8.69 -8.13
CA ALA A 389 -13.93 9.92 -7.35
C ALA A 389 -14.86 10.96 -8.00
N LEU A 390 -14.81 11.12 -9.32
CA LEU A 390 -15.66 12.04 -10.07
C LEU A 390 -17.14 11.64 -10.03
N GLU A 391 -17.45 10.35 -9.96
CA GLU A 391 -18.82 9.83 -9.77
C GLU A 391 -19.48 10.34 -8.48
N THR A 392 -18.69 10.70 -7.45
CA THR A 392 -19.21 11.26 -6.19
C THR A 392 -19.67 12.72 -6.31
N ALA A 393 -19.31 13.39 -7.40
CA ALA A 393 -19.45 14.85 -7.58
C ALA A 393 -18.77 15.69 -6.47
N ALA A 394 -17.78 15.13 -5.76
CA ALA A 394 -16.94 15.88 -4.84
C ALA A 394 -16.04 16.88 -5.60
N THR A 395 -15.86 18.07 -5.04
CA THR A 395 -14.95 19.10 -5.57
C THR A 395 -13.51 18.87 -5.12
N ARG A 396 -13.31 17.95 -4.17
CA ARG A 396 -12.03 17.63 -3.55
C ARG A 396 -11.86 16.13 -3.34
N VAL A 397 -10.65 15.63 -3.54
CA VAL A 397 -10.20 14.32 -3.07
C VAL A 397 -9.23 14.54 -1.90
N ALA A 398 -9.50 13.91 -0.76
CA ALA A 398 -8.54 13.84 0.34
C ALA A 398 -7.78 12.51 0.30
N THR A 399 -6.46 12.58 0.49
CA THR A 399 -5.60 11.41 0.64
C THR A 399 -4.85 11.45 1.98
N ALA A 400 -4.24 10.34 2.35
CA ALA A 400 -3.39 10.23 3.52
C ALA A 400 -2.05 9.58 3.13
N CYS A 401 -1.58 9.83 1.90
CA CYS A 401 -0.44 9.14 1.30
C CYS A 401 0.14 9.99 0.15
N PRO A 402 1.43 10.36 0.19
CA PRO A 402 2.08 11.14 -0.85
C PRO A 402 2.01 10.48 -2.25
N PHE A 403 2.13 9.15 -2.31
CA PHE A 403 1.98 8.44 -3.58
C PHE A 403 0.54 8.47 -4.10
N CYS A 404 -0.46 8.38 -3.23
CA CYS A 404 -1.84 8.53 -3.66
C CYS A 404 -2.10 9.95 -4.17
N LEU A 405 -1.58 10.98 -3.49
CA LEU A 405 -1.64 12.37 -3.93
C LEU A 405 -1.09 12.51 -5.35
N ALA A 406 0.14 12.06 -5.59
CA ALA A 406 0.77 12.12 -6.90
C ALA A 406 -0.04 11.39 -8.00
N MET A 407 -0.55 10.20 -7.70
CA MET A 407 -1.35 9.44 -8.67
C MET A 407 -2.69 10.11 -9.00
N PHE A 408 -3.33 10.77 -8.04
CA PHE A 408 -4.55 11.54 -8.32
C PHE A 408 -4.23 12.83 -9.09
N ASP A 409 -3.19 13.57 -8.72
CA ASP A 409 -2.78 14.78 -9.46
C ASP A 409 -2.47 14.45 -10.92
N GLU A 410 -1.72 13.36 -11.18
CA GLU A 410 -1.44 12.91 -12.55
C GLU A 410 -2.73 12.51 -13.29
N GLY A 411 -3.63 11.76 -12.64
CA GLY A 411 -4.89 11.38 -13.24
C GLY A 411 -5.78 12.59 -13.58
N ILE A 412 -5.83 13.58 -12.68
CA ILE A 412 -6.60 14.82 -12.87
C ILE A 412 -6.05 15.60 -14.05
N ALA A 413 -4.73 15.71 -14.16
CA ALA A 413 -4.07 16.37 -15.27
C ALA A 413 -4.31 15.64 -16.60
N ALA A 414 -4.15 14.31 -16.62
CA ALA A 414 -4.29 13.48 -17.81
C ALA A 414 -5.73 13.48 -18.37
N GLN A 415 -6.74 13.61 -17.50
CA GLN A 415 -8.15 13.66 -17.89
C GLN A 415 -8.70 15.09 -18.07
N GLY A 416 -7.90 16.13 -17.86
CA GLY A 416 -8.36 17.53 -17.96
C GLY A 416 -9.43 17.89 -16.92
N ALA A 417 -9.33 17.32 -15.71
CA ALA A 417 -10.34 17.45 -14.66
C ALA A 417 -10.03 18.55 -13.61
N GLN A 418 -9.03 19.40 -13.84
CA GLN A 418 -8.53 20.41 -12.89
C GLN A 418 -9.63 21.40 -12.44
N ASP A 419 -10.55 21.75 -13.34
CA ASP A 419 -11.67 22.66 -13.03
C ASP A 419 -12.80 21.97 -12.23
N ARG A 420 -12.77 20.64 -12.14
CA ARG A 420 -13.83 19.82 -11.53
C ARG A 420 -13.44 19.33 -10.13
N VAL A 421 -12.18 18.93 -9.96
CA VAL A 421 -11.70 18.32 -8.71
C VAL A 421 -10.23 18.65 -8.49
N ALA A 422 -9.85 18.86 -7.23
CA ALA A 422 -8.45 18.89 -6.82
C ALA A 422 -8.19 17.85 -5.72
N VAL A 423 -6.94 17.44 -5.55
CA VAL A 423 -6.56 16.49 -4.50
C VAL A 423 -5.61 17.13 -3.51
N ASP A 424 -5.74 16.85 -2.21
CA ASP A 424 -4.77 17.24 -1.19
C ASP A 424 -4.69 16.18 -0.08
N ASP A 425 -3.65 16.24 0.75
CA ASP A 425 -3.54 15.40 1.95
C ASP A 425 -4.40 15.94 3.09
N VAL A 426 -4.94 15.06 3.94
CA VAL A 426 -5.73 15.40 5.14
C VAL A 426 -5.02 16.45 6.02
N ALA A 427 -3.69 16.41 6.14
CA ALA A 427 -2.91 17.40 6.89
C ALA A 427 -3.11 18.84 6.37
N VAL A 428 -3.26 19.00 5.05
CA VAL A 428 -3.46 20.31 4.41
C VAL A 428 -4.81 20.89 4.81
N TYR A 429 -5.87 20.07 4.83
CA TYR A 429 -7.20 20.49 5.28
C TYR A 429 -7.18 20.94 6.75
N VAL A 430 -6.50 20.18 7.61
CA VAL A 430 -6.34 20.51 9.02
C VAL A 430 -5.59 21.82 9.19
N ALA A 431 -4.46 22.02 8.50
CA ALA A 431 -3.70 23.26 8.58
C ALA A 431 -4.50 24.48 8.07
N ARG A 432 -5.34 24.30 7.04
CA ARG A 432 -6.24 25.35 6.55
C ARG A 432 -7.33 25.70 7.56
N SER A 433 -7.89 24.73 8.28
CA SER A 433 -9.00 24.95 9.22
C SER A 433 -8.57 25.31 10.65
N MET A 434 -7.39 24.86 11.11
CA MET A 434 -6.96 25.01 12.50
C MET A 434 -6.71 26.48 12.88
N ARG A 435 -7.13 26.90 14.07
CA ARG A 435 -6.77 28.21 14.62
C ARG A 435 -5.24 28.36 14.73
N ARG A 436 -4.69 29.48 14.27
CA ARG A 436 -3.23 29.73 14.40
C ARG A 436 -2.90 30.30 15.78
N ALA A 437 -1.71 29.97 16.28
CA ALA A 437 -1.19 30.55 17.51
C ALA A 437 -1.08 32.09 17.33
N GLY A 438 -1.79 32.85 18.18
CA GLY A 438 -1.85 34.32 18.15
C GLY A 438 -3.19 34.94 17.74
N GLU A 439 -4.14 34.16 17.21
CA GLU A 439 -5.46 34.67 16.78
C GLU A 439 -6.53 34.69 17.90
N GLY A 440 -6.18 34.23 19.10
CA GLY A 440 -7.10 34.07 20.25
C GLY A 440 -7.24 35.28 21.18
N GLY A 441 -7.33 36.50 20.63
CA GLY A 441 -7.29 37.73 21.43
C GLY A 441 -8.04 38.93 20.86
N ALA A 442 -9.27 38.74 20.38
CA ALA A 442 -10.19 39.85 20.11
C ALA A 442 -11.62 39.46 20.53
N SER A 443 -11.81 39.16 21.81
CA SER A 443 -13.14 39.25 22.41
C SER A 443 -13.50 40.72 22.48
N SER A 444 -14.53 41.10 21.72
CA SER A 444 -15.16 42.41 21.67
C SER A 444 -15.54 42.91 23.07
N ALA A 445 -14.68 43.72 23.68
CA ALA A 445 -15.14 44.68 24.67
C ALA A 445 -15.75 45.85 23.90
N ALA A 446 -17.08 45.94 23.94
CA ALA A 446 -17.83 47.08 23.43
C ALA A 446 -17.27 48.38 24.06
N PRO A 447 -17.17 49.49 23.30
CA PRO A 447 -16.83 50.77 23.89
C PRO A 447 -17.98 51.18 24.80
N GLY A 448 -17.75 51.13 26.10
CA GLY A 448 -18.64 51.70 27.10
C GLY A 448 -18.80 53.19 26.81
N THR A 449 -20.00 53.58 26.40
CA THR A 449 -20.43 54.96 26.30
C THR A 449 -20.46 55.57 27.70
N SER A 450 -19.83 56.73 27.83
CA SER A 450 -19.83 57.64 28.98
C SER A 450 -21.23 58.01 29.48
N GLY A 451 -21.38 58.09 30.80
CA GLY A 451 -22.47 58.75 31.52
C GLY A 451 -22.02 59.10 32.93
#